data_AF-A0A8S9SN90-F1
#
_entry.id   AF-A0A8S9SN90-F1
#
_cell.length_a   1.000
_cell.length_b   1.000
_cell.length_c   1.000
_cell.angle_alpha   90.00
_cell.angle_beta   90.00
_cell.angle_gamma   90.00
#
_symmetry.space_group_name_H-M   'P 1'
#
loop_
_entity.id
_entity.type
_entity.pdbx_description
1 polymer ?
#
loop_
_entity_poly.entity_id
_entity_poly.type
_entity_poly.pdbx_seq_one_letter_code
_entity_poly.pdbx_strand_id
1 'polypeptide(L)'
;MDSPLMGCSWLVVSLAKSITGAVGSHLWLEPALAGYVGYVLTDLGSGVYHWAIDNYGDESTPLVGAQIEAFQGHHKWPWTITKRQFANNLHALQQFHAWAHGTKSKLPPLVVSLQDMGVLVSRKQHGEHHRAPYNNNYCIV
;
A
#
# COMPACT_ATOMS: atom_id res chain seq x y z
N MET A 1 15.64 16.96 -40.06
CA MET A 1 16.10 15.95 -39.08
C MET A 1 15.91 16.59 -37.72
N ASP A 2 14.77 16.31 -37.08
CA ASP A 2 14.40 16.93 -35.81
C ASP A 2 15.07 16.15 -34.67
N SER A 3 15.93 16.84 -33.93
CA SER A 3 16.71 16.24 -32.85
C SER A 3 15.78 15.75 -31.72
N PRO A 4 15.85 14.48 -31.28
CA PRO A 4 14.96 13.90 -30.26
C PRO A 4 15.03 14.60 -28.88
N LEU A 5 16.06 15.43 -28.65
CA LEU A 5 16.25 16.23 -27.44
C LEU A 5 15.27 17.41 -27.32
N MET A 6 14.66 17.85 -28.44
CA MET A 6 13.76 19.00 -28.45
C MET A 6 12.40 18.67 -27.81
N GLY A 7 11.93 17.42 -27.94
CA GLY A 7 10.68 16.95 -27.31
C GLY A 7 10.76 16.81 -25.80
N CYS A 8 11.85 16.24 -25.27
CA CYS A 8 12.06 16.10 -23.82
C CYS A 8 12.16 17.47 -23.14
N SER A 9 12.83 18.43 -23.77
CA SER A 9 12.96 19.79 -23.25
C SER A 9 11.60 20.51 -23.18
N TRP A 10 10.74 20.30 -24.17
CA TRP A 10 9.38 20.85 -24.19
C TRP A 10 8.44 20.25 -23.14
N LEU A 11 8.56 18.95 -22.87
CA LEU A 11 7.81 18.28 -21.80
C LEU A 11 8.21 18.82 -20.42
N VAL A 12 9.50 19.01 -20.17
CA VAL A 12 10.01 19.54 -18.89
C VAL A 12 9.58 20.99 -18.69
N VAL A 13 9.66 21.84 -19.73
CA VAL A 13 9.22 23.24 -19.65
C VAL A 13 7.71 23.34 -19.44
N SER A 14 6.93 22.51 -20.12
CA SER A 14 5.46 22.48 -19.96
C SER A 14 5.08 22.01 -18.55
N LEU A 15 5.72 20.95 -18.04
CA LEU A 15 5.51 20.46 -16.69
C LEU A 15 5.87 21.52 -15.63
N ALA A 16 7.01 22.20 -15.79
CA ALA A 16 7.44 23.27 -14.89
C ALA A 16 6.46 24.46 -14.88
N LYS A 17 5.95 24.87 -16.05
CA LYS A 17 4.93 25.93 -16.16
C LYS A 17 3.60 25.51 -15.55
N SER A 18 3.17 24.27 -15.74
CA SER A 18 1.95 23.73 -15.12
C SER A 18 2.06 23.68 -13.59
N ILE A 19 3.21 23.27 -13.05
CA ILE A 19 3.47 23.29 -11.61
C ILE A 19 3.40 24.74 -11.11
N THR A 20 4.12 25.66 -11.73
CA THR A 20 4.17 27.08 -11.31
C THR A 20 2.78 27.75 -11.40
N GLY A 21 2.02 27.48 -12.45
CA GLY A 21 0.65 27.96 -12.62
C GLY A 21 -0.32 27.39 -11.59
N ALA A 22 -0.12 26.14 -11.20
CA ALA A 22 -0.87 25.54 -10.10
C ALA A 22 -0.51 26.23 -8.75
N VAL A 23 0.79 26.49 -8.46
CA VAL A 23 1.21 27.16 -7.19
C VAL A 23 0.50 28.51 -7.06
N GLY A 24 0.43 29.28 -8.14
CA GLY A 24 -0.08 30.65 -8.14
C GLY A 24 -1.60 30.80 -8.10
N SER A 25 -2.38 29.71 -8.18
CA SER A 25 -3.83 29.75 -8.41
C SER A 25 -4.70 29.22 -7.25
N HIS A 26 -4.11 28.82 -6.13
CA HIS A 26 -4.81 28.09 -5.05
C HIS A 26 -5.47 26.76 -5.49
N LEU A 27 -5.23 26.29 -6.72
CA LEU A 27 -5.71 25.01 -7.27
C LEU A 27 -5.06 23.77 -6.63
N TRP A 28 -4.29 23.93 -5.56
CA TRP A 28 -3.58 22.84 -4.88
C TRP A 28 -4.45 22.16 -3.83
N LEU A 29 -5.42 22.90 -3.29
CA LEU A 29 -6.29 22.39 -2.25
C LEU A 29 -7.17 21.24 -2.74
N GLU A 30 -7.75 21.38 -3.93
CA GLU A 30 -8.63 20.36 -4.52
C GLU A 30 -7.92 19.02 -4.80
N PRO A 31 -6.79 18.96 -5.53
CA PRO A 31 -6.06 17.72 -5.74
C PRO A 31 -5.45 17.16 -4.44
N ALA A 32 -5.02 18.00 -3.51
CA ALA A 32 -4.55 17.54 -2.20
C ALA A 32 -5.69 16.91 -1.39
N LEU A 33 -6.87 17.54 -1.36
CA LEU A 33 -8.06 17.01 -0.70
C LEU A 33 -8.54 15.73 -1.36
N ALA A 34 -8.59 15.68 -2.70
CA ALA A 34 -8.95 14.48 -3.44
C ALA A 34 -7.96 13.34 -3.16
N GLY A 35 -6.66 13.63 -3.10
CA GLY A 35 -5.64 12.66 -2.71
C GLY A 35 -5.82 12.16 -1.28
N TYR A 36 -6.11 13.06 -0.33
CA TYR A 36 -6.38 12.69 1.06
C TYR A 36 -7.65 11.85 1.22
N VAL A 37 -8.75 12.23 0.56
CA VAL A 37 -9.99 11.44 0.55
C VAL A 37 -9.74 10.07 -0.09
N GLY A 38 -9.03 10.02 -1.21
CA GLY A 38 -8.63 8.78 -1.86
C GLY A 38 -7.80 7.89 -0.95
N TYR A 39 -6.84 8.45 -0.21
CA TYR A 39 -6.05 7.74 0.79
C TYR A 39 -6.92 7.12 1.88
N VAL A 40 -7.81 7.90 2.50
CA VAL A 40 -8.73 7.42 3.55
C VAL A 40 -9.67 6.33 3.04
N LEU A 41 -10.23 6.50 1.83
CA LEU A 41 -11.09 5.50 1.22
C LEU A 41 -10.33 4.21 0.88
N THR A 42 -9.09 4.32 0.44
CA THR A 42 -8.23 3.17 0.13
C THR A 42 -7.88 2.41 1.41
N ASP A 43 -7.56 3.13 2.50
CA ASP A 43 -7.30 2.51 3.79
C ASP A 43 -8.53 1.76 4.32
N LEU A 44 -9.68 2.42 4.36
CA LEU A 44 -10.94 1.82 4.77
C LEU A 44 -11.31 0.61 3.90
N GLY A 45 -11.21 0.76 2.57
CA GLY A 45 -11.48 -0.32 1.63
C GLY A 45 -10.56 -1.52 1.83
N SER A 46 -9.27 -1.27 2.08
CA SER A 46 -8.30 -2.31 2.40
C SER A 46 -8.65 -3.04 3.70
N GLY A 47 -9.12 -2.31 4.72
CA GLY A 47 -9.54 -2.89 6.00
C GLY A 47 -10.79 -3.76 5.88
N VAL A 48 -11.80 -3.31 5.13
CA VAL A 48 -13.00 -4.12 4.84
C VAL A 48 -12.63 -5.38 4.06
N TYR A 49 -11.75 -5.23 3.07
CA TYR A 49 -11.30 -6.36 2.26
C TYR A 49 -10.52 -7.39 3.08
N HIS A 50 -9.57 -6.93 3.90
CA HIS A 50 -8.76 -7.76 4.78
C HIS A 50 -9.63 -8.49 5.82
N TRP A 51 -10.56 -7.77 6.46
CA TRP A 51 -11.54 -8.39 7.35
C TRP A 51 -12.34 -9.48 6.64
N ALA A 52 -12.81 -9.23 5.42
CA ALA A 52 -13.65 -10.20 4.72
C ALA A 52 -12.90 -11.50 4.40
N ILE A 53 -11.68 -11.41 3.84
CA ILE A 53 -10.90 -12.60 3.46
C ILE A 53 -10.34 -13.36 4.66
N ASP A 54 -10.17 -12.72 5.81
CA ASP A 54 -9.76 -13.40 7.04
C ASP A 54 -10.88 -14.17 7.72
N ASN A 55 -12.14 -13.74 7.52
CA ASN A 55 -13.28 -14.24 8.28
C ASN A 55 -14.23 -15.13 7.47
N TYR A 56 -14.19 -15.06 6.13
CA TYR A 56 -15.12 -15.77 5.27
C TYR A 56 -14.43 -16.65 4.23
N GLY A 57 -15.05 -17.79 3.94
CA GLY A 57 -14.58 -18.77 2.97
C GLY A 57 -13.33 -19.52 3.44
N ASP A 58 -12.83 -20.35 2.54
CA ASP A 58 -11.64 -21.18 2.71
C ASP A 58 -10.96 -21.43 1.34
N GLU A 59 -9.96 -22.31 1.30
CA GLU A 59 -9.23 -22.69 0.08
C GLU A 59 -10.11 -23.23 -1.05
N SER A 60 -11.32 -23.72 -0.74
CA SER A 60 -12.27 -24.25 -1.73
C SER A 60 -13.14 -23.18 -2.38
N THR A 61 -13.08 -21.93 -1.89
CA THR A 61 -13.87 -20.80 -2.42
C THR A 61 -13.56 -20.58 -3.91
N PRO A 62 -14.57 -20.60 -4.82
CA PRO A 62 -14.32 -20.38 -6.23
C PRO A 62 -13.64 -19.03 -6.50
N LEU A 63 -12.68 -19.02 -7.43
CA LEU A 63 -11.90 -17.86 -7.89
C LEU A 63 -10.93 -17.24 -6.87
N VAL A 64 -11.26 -17.23 -5.57
CA VAL A 64 -10.49 -16.52 -4.53
C VAL A 64 -9.97 -17.40 -3.40
N GLY A 65 -10.21 -18.72 -3.42
CA GLY A 65 -9.80 -19.64 -2.35
C GLY A 65 -8.30 -19.61 -2.05
N ALA A 66 -7.45 -19.60 -3.08
CA ALA A 66 -6.00 -19.49 -2.91
C ALA A 66 -5.58 -18.15 -2.23
N GLN A 67 -6.36 -17.09 -2.42
CA GLN A 67 -6.11 -15.82 -1.76
C GLN A 67 -6.55 -15.86 -0.29
N ILE A 68 -7.73 -16.41 -0.03
CA ILE A 68 -8.27 -16.60 1.32
C ILE A 68 -7.32 -17.46 2.15
N GLU A 69 -6.89 -18.61 1.62
CA GLU A 69 -5.90 -19.48 2.27
C GLU A 69 -4.59 -18.72 2.55
N ALA A 70 -4.13 -17.93 1.59
CA ALA A 70 -2.89 -17.18 1.71
C ALA A 70 -2.96 -16.04 2.75
N PHE A 71 -4.13 -15.45 2.97
CA PHE A 71 -4.39 -14.49 4.04
C PHE A 71 -4.59 -15.26 5.36
N GLN A 72 -5.56 -16.15 5.51
CA GLN A 72 -5.76 -16.86 6.79
C GLN A 72 -4.49 -17.62 7.28
N GLY A 73 -3.72 -18.20 6.36
CA GLY A 73 -2.45 -18.87 6.68
C GLY A 73 -1.35 -17.93 7.19
N HIS A 74 -1.36 -16.65 6.81
CA HIS A 74 -0.36 -15.68 7.24
C HIS A 74 -0.46 -15.35 8.74
N HIS A 75 -1.64 -15.50 9.36
CA HIS A 75 -1.79 -15.37 10.82
C HIS A 75 -1.04 -16.47 11.59
N LYS A 76 -0.94 -17.67 11.00
CA LYS A 76 -0.16 -18.77 11.59
C LYS A 76 1.33 -18.58 11.36
N TRP A 77 1.71 -18.13 10.15
CA TRP A 77 3.11 -18.01 9.73
C TRP A 77 3.42 -16.64 9.11
N PRO A 78 3.50 -15.55 9.91
CA PRO A 78 3.51 -14.18 9.39
C PRO A 78 4.74 -13.84 8.53
N TRP A 79 5.88 -14.49 8.76
CA TRP A 79 7.09 -14.25 7.97
C TRP A 79 6.99 -14.72 6.53
N THR A 80 6.05 -15.61 6.19
CA THR A 80 5.93 -16.18 4.83
C THR A 80 5.65 -15.11 3.78
N ILE A 81 4.95 -14.03 4.15
CA ILE A 81 4.67 -12.90 3.26
C ILE A 81 5.95 -12.16 2.84
N THR A 82 6.98 -12.14 3.69
CA THR A 82 8.28 -11.51 3.41
C THR A 82 9.13 -12.31 2.42
N LYS A 83 8.69 -13.53 2.06
CA LYS A 83 9.41 -14.47 1.19
C LYS A 83 8.70 -14.72 -0.14
N ARG A 84 7.59 -14.03 -0.40
CA ARG A 84 6.88 -14.16 -1.69
C ARG A 84 7.77 -13.59 -2.80
N GLN A 85 7.82 -14.30 -3.93
CA GLN A 85 8.62 -13.87 -5.08
C GLN A 85 7.97 -12.66 -5.78
N PHE A 86 8.79 -11.82 -6.42
CA PHE A 86 8.30 -10.65 -7.16
C PHE A 86 7.23 -11.00 -8.22
N ALA A 87 7.39 -12.15 -8.88
CA ALA A 87 6.47 -12.63 -9.92
C ALA A 87 5.14 -13.19 -9.39
N ASN A 88 4.94 -13.25 -8.07
CA ASN A 88 3.65 -13.62 -7.51
C ASN A 88 2.69 -12.43 -7.67
N ASN A 89 1.50 -12.64 -8.25
CA ASN A 89 0.50 -11.59 -8.46
C ASN A 89 0.11 -10.86 -7.15
N LEU A 90 0.28 -11.51 -6.00
CA LEU A 90 0.02 -10.94 -4.69
C LEU A 90 1.24 -10.22 -4.08
N HIS A 91 2.42 -10.29 -4.70
CA HIS A 91 3.63 -9.62 -4.22
C HIS A 91 3.49 -8.11 -4.31
N ALA A 92 3.13 -7.59 -5.50
CA ALA A 92 3.01 -6.15 -5.72
C ALA A 92 1.95 -5.51 -4.80
N LEU A 93 0.84 -6.20 -4.58
CA LEU A 93 -0.27 -5.72 -3.75
C LEU A 93 0.04 -5.74 -2.24
N GLN A 94 1.00 -6.56 -1.80
CA GLN A 94 1.26 -6.77 -0.36
C GLN A 94 2.63 -6.27 0.09
N GLN A 95 3.32 -5.44 -0.69
CA GLN A 95 4.66 -4.97 -0.31
C GLN A 95 4.68 -4.20 1.02
N PHE A 96 3.74 -3.28 1.22
CA PHE A 96 3.67 -2.49 2.44
C PHE A 96 3.36 -3.39 3.65
N HIS A 97 2.44 -4.34 3.49
CA HIS A 97 2.16 -5.38 4.47
C HIS A 97 3.40 -6.23 4.76
N ALA A 98 4.16 -6.64 3.74
CA ALA A 98 5.39 -7.40 3.93
C ALA A 98 6.46 -6.62 4.72
N TRP A 99 6.56 -5.31 4.51
CA TRP A 99 7.41 -4.45 5.32
C TRP A 99 6.94 -4.37 6.78
N ALA A 100 5.63 -4.47 7.06
CA ALA A 100 5.10 -4.55 8.43
C ALA A 100 5.62 -5.78 9.20
N HIS A 101 5.89 -6.89 8.50
CA HIS A 101 6.49 -8.11 9.08
C HIS A 101 8.02 -8.18 9.01
N GLY A 102 8.68 -7.27 8.29
CA GLY A 102 10.15 -7.22 8.19
C GLY A 102 10.83 -6.72 9.48
N THR A 103 12.16 -6.69 9.55
CA THR A 103 12.89 -6.04 10.66
C THR A 103 13.27 -4.61 10.30
N LYS A 104 13.16 -3.64 11.24
CA LYS A 104 13.43 -2.20 10.96
C LYS A 104 14.81 -1.99 10.30
N SER A 105 15.83 -2.71 10.77
CA SER A 105 17.20 -2.65 10.24
C SER A 105 17.37 -3.12 8.80
N LYS A 106 16.37 -3.81 8.22
CA LYS A 106 16.38 -4.29 6.83
C LYS A 106 15.53 -3.44 5.90
N LEU A 107 14.84 -2.41 6.42
CA LEU A 107 14.00 -1.52 5.62
C LEU A 107 14.72 -0.19 5.37
N PRO A 108 14.46 0.47 4.22
CA PRO A 108 14.93 1.83 4.00
C PRO A 108 14.44 2.76 5.13
N PRO A 109 15.26 3.72 5.61
CA PRO A 109 14.85 4.64 6.68
C PRO A 109 13.56 5.39 6.36
N LEU A 110 13.35 5.78 5.10
CA LEU A 110 12.12 6.42 4.65
C LEU A 110 10.88 5.54 4.89
N VAL A 111 10.95 4.24 4.62
CA VAL A 111 9.85 3.30 4.87
C VAL A 111 9.55 3.25 6.37
N VAL A 112 10.58 3.15 7.21
CA VAL A 112 10.42 3.13 8.67
C VAL A 112 9.76 4.42 9.16
N SER A 113 10.22 5.58 8.69
CA SER A 113 9.62 6.87 9.03
C SER A 113 8.16 6.96 8.60
N LEU A 114 7.82 6.51 7.39
CA LEU A 114 6.43 6.52 6.89
C LEU A 114 5.52 5.59 7.71
N GLN A 115 6.02 4.43 8.15
CA GLN A 115 5.30 3.54 9.06
C GLN A 115 5.10 4.17 10.45
N ASP A 116 6.13 4.84 10.99
CA ASP A 116 6.08 5.48 12.30
C ASP A 116 5.18 6.75 12.28
N MET A 117 4.99 7.38 11.10
CA MET A 117 4.05 8.50 10.88
C MET A 117 2.60 8.06 10.59
N GLY A 118 2.35 6.76 10.40
CA GLY A 118 1.02 6.25 10.04
C GLY A 118 0.60 6.54 8.59
N VAL A 119 1.57 6.77 7.70
CA VAL A 119 1.37 6.93 6.25
C VAL A 119 1.46 5.59 5.51
N LEU A 120 2.15 4.63 6.11
CA LEU A 120 2.19 3.24 5.68
C LEU A 120 1.75 2.36 6.85
N VAL A 121 1.20 1.18 6.54
CA VAL A 121 0.82 0.16 7.52
C VAL A 121 1.85 0.00 8.63
N SER A 122 1.40 0.28 9.86
CA SER A 122 2.28 0.29 11.02
C SER A 122 2.55 -1.13 11.51
N ARG A 123 3.83 -1.42 11.76
CA ARG A 123 4.28 -2.71 12.28
C ARG A 123 3.64 -3.05 13.63
N LYS A 124 3.40 -2.03 14.46
CA LYS A 124 2.87 -2.21 15.81
C LYS A 124 1.39 -2.59 15.76
N GLN A 125 0.58 -1.81 15.06
CA GLN A 125 -0.86 -2.05 14.93
C GLN A 125 -1.14 -3.35 14.18
N HIS A 126 -0.42 -3.59 13.08
CA HIS A 126 -0.52 -4.87 12.37
C HIS A 126 -0.06 -6.05 13.23
N GLY A 127 0.97 -5.85 14.06
CA GLY A 127 1.39 -6.84 15.06
C GLY A 127 0.35 -7.10 16.16
N GLU A 128 -0.54 -6.15 16.45
CA GLU A 128 -1.68 -6.32 17.37
C GLU A 128 -2.82 -7.11 16.72
N HIS A 129 -3.05 -6.92 15.41
CA HIS A 129 -3.98 -7.72 14.61
C HIS A 129 -3.60 -9.21 14.61
N HIS A 130 -2.30 -9.51 14.51
CA HIS A 130 -1.74 -10.87 14.57
C HIS A 130 -1.84 -11.55 15.93
N ARG A 131 -2.45 -10.92 16.94
CA ARG A 131 -2.73 -11.55 18.23
C ARG A 131 -4.15 -12.06 18.23
N ALA A 132 -4.33 -13.30 18.70
CA ALA A 132 -5.66 -13.84 18.94
C ALA A 132 -6.48 -12.84 19.79
N PRO A 133 -7.75 -12.55 19.43
CA PRO A 133 -8.60 -13.32 18.51
C PRO A 133 -8.64 -12.83 17.05
N TYR A 134 -7.63 -12.09 16.58
CA TYR A 134 -7.49 -11.62 15.18
C TYR A 134 -8.61 -10.69 14.68
N ASN A 135 -9.23 -9.92 15.58
CA ASN A 135 -10.44 -9.16 15.28
C ASN A 135 -10.27 -7.62 15.32
N ASN A 136 -9.04 -7.12 15.24
CA ASN A 136 -8.71 -5.70 15.30
C ASN A 136 -7.76 -5.29 14.17
N ASN A 137 -7.59 -3.99 13.94
CA ASN A 137 -6.54 -3.40 13.10
C ASN A 137 -6.39 -4.00 11.68
N TYR A 138 -7.50 -4.16 10.96
CA TYR A 138 -7.51 -4.74 9.60
C TYR A 138 -7.00 -3.80 8.50
N CYS A 139 -6.98 -2.49 8.73
CA CYS A 139 -6.47 -1.50 7.78
C CYS A 139 -4.98 -1.74 7.46
N ILE A 140 -4.62 -1.72 6.17
CA ILE A 140 -3.26 -2.05 5.69
C ILE A 140 -2.64 -0.95 4.80
N VAL A 141 -3.20 0.26 4.81
CA VAL A 141 -2.60 1.42 4.14
C VAL A 141 -1.87 2.28 5.15
#